data_AF-A0A521A1Z1-F1
#
_entry.id   AF-A0A521A1Z1-F1
#
_cell.length_a   1.000
_cell.length_b   1.000
_cell.length_c   1.000
_cell.angle_alpha   90.00
_cell.angle_beta   90.00
_cell.angle_gamma   90.00
#
_symmetry.space_group_name_H-M   'P 1'
#
loop_
_entity.id
_entity.type
_entity.pdbx_description
1 polymer ?
#
loop_
_entity_poly.entity_id
_entity_poly.type
_entity_poly.pdbx_seq_one_letter_code
_entity_poly.pdbx_strand_id
1 'polypeptide(L)' 'FDNFGNYSFGIREHIDIPGVKYDPQIGILGLGISITLTRPGYGIRTRSKHKARVGKSHIIKSQEAKDYLAKEFGVTVT' A
#
# COMPACT_ATOMS: atom_id res chain seq x y z
N PHE A 1 3.72 -7.84 3.61
CA PHE A 1 4.62 -7.37 2.53
C PHE A 1 4.75 -8.48 1.51
N ASP A 2 4.33 -8.21 0.28
CA ASP A 2 4.48 -9.12 -0.85
C ASP A 2 5.85 -8.93 -1.54
N ASN A 3 6.22 -9.86 -2.41
CA ASN A 3 7.44 -9.86 -3.21
C ASN A 3 7.50 -8.70 -4.24
N PHE A 4 6.41 -7.95 -4.41
CA PHE A 4 6.32 -6.77 -5.26
C PHE A 4 6.29 -5.44 -4.50
N GLY A 5 6.55 -5.45 -3.18
CA GLY A 5 6.51 -4.23 -2.37
C GLY A 5 5.09 -3.76 -2.02
N ASN A 6 4.09 -4.62 -2.24
CA ASN A 6 2.72 -4.37 -1.82
C ASN A 6 2.56 -4.74 -0.34
N TYR A 7 1.72 -4.00 0.37
CA TYR A 7 1.31 -4.38 1.71
C TYR A 7 -0.14 -3.95 1.95
N SER A 8 -0.80 -4.65 2.85
CA SER A 8 -2.17 -4.35 3.25
C SER A 8 -2.26 -4.40 4.76
N PHE A 9 -3.13 -3.57 5.31
CA PHE A 9 -3.47 -3.59 6.73
C PHE A 9 -4.96 -3.34 6.89
N GLY A 10 -5.52 -3.85 7.98
CA GLY A 10 -6.92 -3.68 8.32
C GLY A 10 -7.09 -2.65 9.42
N ILE A 11 -8.08 -1.79 9.27
CA ILE A 11 -8.64 -0.98 10.34
C ILE A 11 -9.91 -1.70 10.81
N ARG A 12 -9.97 -2.08 12.08
CA ARG A 12 -11.09 -2.86 12.62
C ARG A 12 -12.38 -2.05 12.64
N GLU A 13 -12.27 -0.77 12.98
CA GLU A 13 -13.41 0.13 13.08
C GLU A 13 -13.05 1.48 12.45
N HIS A 14 -13.92 2.00 11.59
CA HIS A 14 -13.74 3.31 10.98
C HIS A 14 -13.65 4.47 11.99
N ILE A 15 -14.05 4.26 13.26
CA ILE A 15 -13.91 5.25 14.35
C ILE A 15 -12.45 5.52 14.70
N ASP A 16 -11.55 4.59 14.42
CA ASP A 16 -10.11 4.74 14.68
C ASP A 16 -9.44 5.74 13.72
N ILE A 17 -10.17 6.19 12.69
CA ILE A 17 -9.67 7.15 11.70
C ILE A 17 -9.86 8.57 12.26
N PRO A 18 -8.77 9.32 12.52
CA PRO A 18 -8.89 10.68 13.04
C PRO A 18 -9.59 11.59 12.02
N GLY A 19 -10.69 12.21 12.44
CA GLY A 19 -11.46 13.16 11.61
C GLY A 19 -12.77 12.62 11.04
N VAL A 20 -13.03 11.32 11.15
CA VAL A 20 -14.33 10.75 10.79
C VAL A 20 -15.27 10.85 12.00
N LYS A 21 -16.40 11.54 11.83
CA LYS A 21 -17.44 11.59 12.87
C LYS A 21 -18.19 10.26 12.90
N TYR A 22 -18.45 9.76 14.10
CA TYR A 22 -19.32 8.60 14.30
C TYR A 22 -20.76 8.95 13.87
N ASP A 23 -21.27 8.22 12.88
CA ASP A 23 -22.67 8.24 12.51
C ASP A 23 -23.34 6.93 12.96
N PRO A 24 -24.23 6.97 13.97
CA PRO A 24 -24.91 5.78 14.49
C PRO A 24 -25.73 5.01 13.44
N GLN A 25 -26.10 5.64 12.31
CA GLN A 25 -26.87 4.97 11.25
C GLN A 25 -26.02 4.05 10.37
N ILE A 26 -24.70 4.27 10.29
CA ILE A 26 -23.80 3.53 9.40
C ILE A 26 -23.37 2.18 10.01
N GLY A 27 -23.30 2.10 11.34
CA GLY A 27 -22.88 0.90 12.07
C GLY A 27 -21.37 0.67 12.09
N ILE A 28 -20.92 -0.46 12.66
CA ILE A 28 -19.49 -0.80 12.79
C ILE A 28 -18.97 -1.34 11.45
N LEU A 29 -18.21 -0.52 10.73
CA LEU A 29 -17.52 -0.91 9.50
C LEU A 29 -16.02 -1.07 9.74
N GLY A 30 -15.47 -2.21 9.31
CA GLY A 30 -14.03 -2.43 9.17
C GLY A 30 -13.56 -2.15 7.75
N LEU A 31 -12.34 -1.63 7.62
CA LEU A 31 -11.74 -1.30 6.33
C LEU A 31 -10.49 -2.14 6.08
N GLY A 32 -10.40 -2.74 4.90
CA GLY A 32 -9.17 -3.34 4.38
C GLY A 32 -8.46 -2.35 3.47
N ILE A 33 -7.27 -1.90 3.84
CA ILE A 33 -6.47 -0.96 3.05
C ILE A 33 -5.36 -1.75 2.36
N SER A 34 -5.26 -1.60 1.04
CA SER A 34 -4.20 -2.21 0.23
C SER A 34 -3.37 -1.13 -0.45
N ILE A 35 -2.06 -1.18 -0.23
CA ILE A 35 -1.11 -0.18 -0.72
C ILE A 35 -0.11 -0.88 -1.64
N THR A 36 0.06 -0.30 -2.83
CA THR A 36 1.01 -0.76 -3.84
C THR A 36 2.10 0.29 -3.99
N LEU A 37 3.32 -0.05 -3.58
CA LEU A 37 4.48 0.80 -3.84
C LEU A 37 5.02 0.50 -5.24
N THR A 38 5.32 1.55 -6.01
CA THR A 38 5.87 1.40 -7.36
C THR A 38 6.98 2.41 -7.62
N ARG A 39 7.96 2.02 -8.43
CA ARG A 39 8.98 2.94 -8.94
C ARG A 39 8.48 3.65 -10.21
N PRO A 40 8.93 4.88 -10.49
CA PRO A 40 8.66 5.54 -11.77
C PRO A 40 8.98 4.62 -12.95
N GLY A 41 8.08 4.53 -13.93
CA GLY A 41 8.22 3.59 -15.06
C GLY A 41 7.47 2.26 -14.91
N TYR A 42 6.81 2.00 -13.78
CA TYR A 42 5.93 0.84 -13.62
C TYR A 42 4.78 0.77 -14.64
N GLY A 43 4.41 1.92 -15.22
CA GLY A 43 3.38 2.03 -16.26
C GLY A 43 3.65 1.19 -17.52
N ILE A 44 4.91 0.77 -17.75
CA ILE A 44 5.26 -0.17 -18.83
C ILE A 44 4.45 -1.48 -18.75
N ARG A 45 4.05 -1.91 -17.55
CA ARG A 45 3.27 -3.13 -17.33
C ARG A 45 1.78 -2.96 -17.62
N THR A 46 1.25 -1.74 -17.51
CA THR A 46 -0.20 -1.46 -17.58
C THR A 46 -0.60 -0.73 -18.85
N ARG A 47 0.33 -0.07 -19.54
CA ARG A 47 0.06 0.68 -20.77
C ARG A 47 -0.42 -0.20 -21.93
N SER A 48 -1.18 0.41 -22.84
CA SER A 48 -1.72 -0.24 -24.04
C SER A 48 -0.66 -0.48 -25.12
N LYS A 49 0.09 0.56 -25.52
CA LYS A 49 1.13 0.45 -26.56
C LYS A 49 2.50 0.13 -25.95
N HIS A 50 3.28 -0.70 -26.64
CA HIS A 50 4.64 -1.11 -26.23
C HIS A 50 4.69 -1.71 -24.82
N LYS A 51 3.71 -2.55 -24.45
CA LYS A 51 3.67 -3.20 -23.13
C LYS A 51 4.89 -4.11 -22.95
N ALA A 52 5.55 -4.02 -21.80
CA ALA A 52 6.68 -4.89 -21.47
C ALA A 52 6.63 -5.33 -19.99
N ARG A 53 7.45 -6.32 -19.64
CA ARG A 53 7.57 -6.78 -18.25
C ARG A 53 8.51 -5.86 -17.48
N VAL A 54 8.19 -5.64 -16.20
CA VAL A 54 9.09 -4.92 -15.29
C VAL A 54 10.22 -5.86 -14.91
N GLY A 55 11.47 -5.42 -15.10
CA GLY A 55 12.65 -6.22 -14.75
C GLY A 55 12.77 -6.47 -13.25
N LYS A 56 13.42 -7.58 -12.86
CA LYS A 56 13.61 -7.96 -11.45
C LYS A 56 14.32 -6.88 -10.62
N SER A 57 15.25 -6.14 -11.22
CA SER A 57 15.97 -5.03 -10.59
C SER A 57 15.08 -3.81 -10.31
N HIS A 58 13.97 -3.67 -11.04
CA HIS A 58 13.03 -2.55 -10.90
C HIS A 58 11.84 -2.87 -9.99
N ILE A 59 11.66 -4.15 -9.62
CA ILE A 59 10.65 -4.58 -8.66
C ILE A 59 11.13 -4.23 -7.24
N ILE A 60 10.23 -3.67 -6.44
CA ILE A 60 10.50 -3.36 -5.04
C ILE A 60 10.46 -4.64 -4.22
N LYS A 61 11.53 -4.90 -3.46
CA LYS A 61 11.58 -6.03 -2.53
C LYS A 61 10.83 -5.71 -1.24
N SER A 62 10.44 -6.75 -0.51
CA SER A 62 9.78 -6.59 0.79
C SER A 62 10.60 -5.77 1.80
N GLN A 63 11.93 -5.95 1.85
CA GLN A 63 12.80 -5.19 2.74
C GLN A 63 12.83 -3.69 2.38
N GLU A 64 13.02 -3.38 1.09
CA GLU A 64 13.01 -2.00 0.59
C GLU A 64 11.69 -1.29 0.88
N ALA A 65 10.56 -2.01 0.79
CA ALA A 65 9.26 -1.48 1.15
C ALA A 65 9.14 -1.15 2.65
N LYS A 66 9.72 -1.97 3.54
CA LYS A 66 9.78 -1.69 4.98
C LYS A 66 10.65 -0.47 5.28
N ASP A 67 11.82 -0.40 4.66
CA ASP A 67 12.78 0.69 4.86
C ASP A 67 12.18 2.04 4.40
N TYR A 68 11.45 2.04 3.27
CA TYR A 68 10.74 3.22 2.78
C TYR A 68 9.64 3.68 3.76
N LEU A 69 8.86 2.75 4.30
CA LEU A 69 7.82 3.03 5.30
C LEU A 69 8.40 3.65 6.57
N ALA A 70 9.50 3.10 7.08
CA ALA A 70 10.17 3.62 8.26
C ALA A 70 10.72 5.03 8.03
N LYS A 71 11.26 5.30 6.82
CA LYS A 71 11.83 6.61 6.47
C LYS A 71 10.77 7.71 6.29
N GLU A 72 9.72 7.44 5.52
CA GLU A 72 8.74 8.47 5.16
C GLU A 72 7.65 8.65 6.21
N PHE A 73 7.22 7.56 6.85
CA PHE A 73 6.08 7.58 7.79
C PHE A 73 6.50 7.37 9.25
N GLY A 74 7.79 7.13 9.52
CA GLY A 74 8.28 6.89 10.89
C GLY A 74 7.74 5.61 11.52
N VAL A 75 7.14 4.71 10.73
CA VAL A 75 6.51 3.49 11.23
C VAL A 75 7.54 2.36 11.23
N THR A 76 7.79 1.79 12.41
CA THR A 76 8.65 0.61 12.53
C THR A 76 7.78 -0.65 12.44
N VAL A 77 7.92 -1.41 11.36
CA VAL A 77 7.24 -2.71 11.23
C VAL A 77 8.19 -3.80 11.73
N THR A 78 7.96 -4.27 12.95
CA THR A 78 8.60 -5.48 13.52
C THR A 78 8.20 -6.73 12.76
#